data_AF-A0A3M7ALT9-F1
#
_entry.id   AF-A0A3M7ALT9-F1
#
_cell.length_a   1.000
_cell.length_b   1.000
_cell.length_c   1.000
_cell.angle_alpha   90.00
_cell.angle_beta   90.00
_cell.angle_gamma   90.00
#
_symmetry.space_group_name_H-M   'P 1'
#
loop_
_entity.id
_entity.type
_entity.pdbx_description
1 polymer ?
#
loop_
_entity_poly.entity_id
_entity_poly.type
_entity_poly.pdbx_seq_one_letter_code
_entity_poly.pdbx_strand_id
1 'polypeptide(L)'
;MQQQHFCSPTTKVDCDDGSVKDEGTAGNEGMKFSEVAGGSANRVSLKLKAGAGNPLVPGAPKIDYEGTLTVDRVNRFVEFSGKVDDFPSFEAYVMIDGKGPYKIKQLGPAPGSDPTSLATWNGVDRPFSGRVSF
;
A
#
# COMPACT_ATOMS: atom_id res chain seq x y z
N MET A 1 -12.50 -3.83 15.26
CA MET A 1 -12.01 -3.35 13.96
C MET A 1 -11.83 -4.54 13.03
N GLN A 2 -12.45 -4.53 11.86
CA GLN A 2 -12.19 -5.53 10.81
C GLN A 2 -11.28 -4.89 9.77
N GLN A 3 -10.25 -5.61 9.35
CA GLN A 3 -9.31 -5.22 8.30
C GLN A 3 -9.03 -6.44 7.44
N GLN A 4 -8.77 -6.22 6.16
CA GLN A 4 -8.47 -7.29 5.21
C GLN A 4 -7.20 -6.90 4.45
N HIS A 5 -6.27 -7.85 4.35
CA HIS A 5 -4.98 -7.68 3.69
C HIS A 5 -4.74 -8.90 2.82
N PHE A 6 -4.35 -8.67 1.58
CA PHE A 6 -4.17 -9.72 0.59
C PHE A 6 -2.86 -9.54 -0.15
N CYS A 7 -2.19 -10.66 -0.41
CA CYS A 7 -1.12 -10.78 -1.38
C CYS A 7 -1.61 -11.70 -2.49
N SER A 8 -1.31 -11.35 -3.74
CA SER A 8 -1.58 -12.23 -4.88
C SER A 8 -0.43 -13.22 -5.12
N PRO A 9 -0.66 -14.34 -5.83
CA PRO A 9 0.40 -15.26 -6.20
C PRO A 9 1.51 -14.58 -7.02
N THR A 10 2.74 -14.99 -6.75
CA THR A 10 3.93 -14.74 -7.57
C THR A 10 4.20 -15.98 -8.40
N THR A 11 4.38 -15.81 -9.71
CA THR A 11 4.74 -16.89 -10.65
C THR A 11 6.14 -16.63 -11.19
N LYS A 12 7.04 -17.60 -11.03
CA LYS A 12 8.37 -17.58 -11.63
C LYS A 12 8.32 -18.27 -12.98
N VAL A 13 8.75 -17.56 -14.03
CA VAL A 13 8.72 -18.03 -15.42
C VAL A 13 10.14 -18.13 -15.97
N ASP A 14 10.41 -19.16 -16.76
CA ASP A 14 11.64 -19.32 -17.52
C ASP A 14 11.68 -18.34 -18.70
N CYS A 15 12.83 -17.68 -18.88
CA CYS A 15 12.99 -16.73 -19.97
C CYS A 15 13.20 -17.41 -21.32
N ASP A 16 13.64 -18.67 -21.35
CA ASP A 16 13.98 -19.38 -22.59
C ASP A 16 12.74 -20.02 -23.25
N ASP A 17 11.86 -20.62 -22.45
CA ASP A 17 10.70 -21.37 -22.95
C ASP A 17 9.34 -20.89 -22.42
N GLY A 18 9.31 -19.89 -21.54
CA GLY A 18 8.08 -19.35 -20.95
C GLY A 18 7.37 -20.30 -19.99
N SER A 19 7.99 -21.42 -19.60
CA SER A 19 7.41 -22.37 -18.65
C SER A 19 7.40 -21.80 -17.23
N VAL A 20 6.34 -22.10 -16.48
CA VAL A 20 6.28 -21.82 -15.05
C VAL A 20 7.22 -22.77 -14.31
N LYS A 21 8.13 -22.22 -13.50
CA LYS A 21 9.08 -22.99 -12.69
C LYS A 21 8.64 -23.11 -11.24
N ASP A 22 7.94 -22.11 -10.73
CA ASP A 22 7.53 -22.07 -9.32
C ASP A 22 6.41 -21.05 -9.10
N GLU A 23 5.65 -21.24 -8.03
CA GLU A 23 4.57 -20.33 -7.60
C GLU A 23 4.53 -20.22 -6.08
N GLY A 24 4.29 -19.01 -5.58
CA GLY A 24 4.23 -18.76 -4.15
C GLY A 24 3.44 -17.51 -3.84
N THR A 25 2.80 -17.46 -2.67
CA THR A 25 2.08 -16.27 -2.21
C THR A 25 2.73 -15.75 -0.95
N ALA A 26 3.08 -14.46 -0.93
CA ALA A 26 3.64 -13.83 0.25
C ALA A 26 2.59 -13.79 1.38
N GLY A 27 3.05 -13.90 2.62
CA GLY A 27 2.21 -13.65 3.78
C GLY A 27 1.80 -12.17 3.87
N ASN A 28 0.85 -11.87 4.77
CA ASN A 28 0.34 -10.51 5.02
C ASN A 28 0.66 -10.01 6.43
N GLU A 29 1.52 -10.70 7.18
CA GLU A 29 1.91 -10.38 8.56
C GLU A 29 2.54 -8.98 8.72
N GLY A 30 3.10 -8.42 7.64
CA GLY A 30 3.62 -7.05 7.61
C GLY A 30 2.56 -5.96 7.46
N MET A 31 1.29 -6.32 7.22
CA MET A 31 0.20 -5.41 6.88
C MET A 31 -0.75 -5.21 8.06
N LYS A 32 -0.93 -3.97 8.50
CA LYS A 32 -1.75 -3.66 9.67
C LYS A 32 -2.27 -2.24 9.67
N PHE A 33 -3.58 -2.12 9.97
CA PHE A 33 -4.19 -0.91 10.50
C PHE A 33 -4.13 -0.92 12.04
N SER A 34 -3.81 0.23 12.60
CA SER A 34 -3.80 0.48 14.04
C SER A 34 -4.46 1.81 14.36
N GLU A 35 -5.19 1.88 15.47
CA GLU A 35 -5.84 3.12 15.90
C GLU A 35 -4.80 4.15 16.33
N VAL A 36 -5.03 5.41 15.96
CA VAL A 36 -4.34 6.54 16.56
C VAL A 36 -5.12 6.95 17.81
N ALA A 37 -4.44 6.97 18.96
CA ALA A 37 -5.05 7.39 20.22
C ALA A 37 -5.60 8.82 20.13
N GLY A 38 -6.69 9.09 20.86
CA GLY A 38 -7.31 10.42 20.91
C GLY A 38 -8.30 10.70 19.77
N GLY A 39 -8.73 9.68 19.02
CA GLY A 39 -9.85 9.80 18.09
C GLY A 39 -11.19 10.10 18.79
N SER A 40 -12.16 10.60 18.03
CA SER A 40 -13.54 10.81 18.47
C SER A 40 -14.53 10.26 17.44
N ALA A 41 -15.82 10.21 17.79
CA ALA A 41 -16.88 9.83 16.85
C ALA A 41 -16.93 10.71 15.58
N ASN A 42 -16.39 11.93 15.68
CA ASN A 42 -16.36 12.94 14.62
C ASN A 42 -15.06 12.93 13.82
N ARG A 43 -13.98 12.36 14.38
CA ARG A 43 -12.68 12.30 13.72
C ARG A 43 -11.93 11.04 14.12
N VAL A 44 -11.76 10.14 13.17
CA VAL A 44 -11.06 8.85 13.36
C VAL A 44 -9.79 8.86 12.53
N SER A 45 -8.68 8.44 13.12
CA SER A 45 -7.41 8.27 12.42
C SER A 45 -6.87 6.86 12.63
N LEU A 46 -6.44 6.23 11.55
CA LEU A 46 -5.84 4.90 11.52
C LEU A 46 -4.44 5.00 10.90
N LYS A 47 -3.43 4.45 11.57
CA LYS A 47 -2.12 4.21 10.97
C LYS A 47 -2.16 2.94 10.15
N LEU A 48 -1.72 3.03 8.90
CA LEU A 48 -1.45 1.91 8.01
C LEU A 48 0.06 1.70 7.93
N LYS A 49 0.49 0.45 8.09
CA LYS A 49 1.82 -0.01 7.72
C LYS A 49 1.68 -1.31 6.96
N ALA A 50 2.41 -1.45 5.86
CA ALA A 50 2.40 -2.66 5.05
C ALA A 50 3.77 -2.89 4.41
N GLY A 51 4.08 -4.17 4.24
CA GLY A 51 5.33 -4.63 3.63
C GLY A 51 5.20 -6.09 3.19
N ALA A 52 5.51 -6.39 1.93
CA ALA A 52 5.52 -7.75 1.39
C ALA A 52 6.71 -7.97 0.46
N GLY A 53 7.42 -9.09 0.65
CA GLY A 53 8.57 -9.47 -0.18
C GLY A 53 8.22 -10.62 -1.12
N ASN A 54 9.06 -10.84 -2.13
CA ASN A 54 8.90 -11.96 -3.06
C ASN A 54 9.09 -13.31 -2.33
N PRO A 55 8.07 -14.20 -2.31
CA PRO A 55 8.15 -15.46 -1.56
C PRO A 55 9.08 -16.50 -2.21
N LEU A 56 9.43 -16.33 -3.49
CA LEU A 56 10.25 -17.27 -4.26
C LEU A 56 11.74 -16.90 -4.27
N VAL A 57 12.11 -15.77 -3.66
CA VAL A 57 13.50 -15.28 -3.61
C VAL A 57 13.84 -14.90 -2.17
N PRO A 58 14.47 -15.80 -1.40
CA PRO A 58 14.89 -15.50 -0.03
C PRO A 58 15.77 -14.25 0.04
N GLY A 59 15.39 -13.31 0.92
CA GLY A 59 16.12 -12.05 1.10
C GLY A 59 15.81 -10.97 0.06
N ALA A 60 14.85 -11.19 -0.85
CA ALA A 60 14.35 -10.11 -1.71
C ALA A 60 13.78 -8.97 -0.85
N PRO A 61 14.04 -7.70 -1.21
CA PRO A 61 13.47 -6.56 -0.52
C PRO A 61 11.94 -6.58 -0.61
N LYS A 62 11.31 -5.88 0.32
CA LYS A 62 9.85 -5.75 0.38
C LYS A 62 9.41 -4.55 -0.45
N ILE A 63 8.14 -4.57 -0.86
CA ILE A 63 7.39 -3.38 -1.24
C ILE A 63 6.75 -2.85 0.03
N ASP A 64 7.11 -1.64 0.44
CA ASP A 64 6.67 -1.00 1.67
C ASP A 64 5.80 0.24 1.40
N TYR A 65 4.79 0.43 2.26
CA TYR A 65 3.99 1.65 2.32
C TYR A 65 3.45 1.89 3.72
N GLU A 66 3.43 3.16 4.14
CA GLU A 66 2.86 3.54 5.43
C GLU A 66 2.24 4.93 5.40
N GLY A 67 1.29 5.18 6.30
CA GLY A 67 0.63 6.47 6.39
C GLY A 67 -0.49 6.50 7.41
N THR A 68 -1.20 7.62 7.45
CA THR A 68 -2.38 7.82 8.29
C THR A 68 -3.60 8.06 7.42
N LEU A 69 -4.62 7.23 7.58
CA LEU A 69 -5.97 7.45 7.08
C LEU A 69 -6.75 8.25 8.11
N THR A 70 -7.29 9.41 7.74
CA THR A 70 -8.14 10.24 8.58
C THR A 70 -9.52 10.38 7.95
N VAL A 71 -10.55 10.12 8.75
CA VAL A 71 -11.95 10.41 8.42
C VAL A 71 -12.40 11.53 9.36
N ASP A 72 -12.79 12.67 8.80
CA ASP A 72 -13.32 13.82 9.53
C ASP A 72 -14.76 14.08 9.08
N ARG A 73 -15.71 13.89 9.99
CA ARG A 73 -17.16 14.03 9.73
C ARG A 73 -17.65 15.45 9.94
N VAL A 74 -16.88 16.31 10.62
CA VAL A 74 -17.22 17.73 10.81
C VAL A 74 -16.89 18.50 9.54
N ASN A 75 -15.67 18.30 9.05
CA ASN A 75 -15.15 18.94 7.83
C ASN A 75 -15.41 18.12 6.57
N ARG A 76 -16.10 16.98 6.73
CA ARG A 76 -16.57 16.05 5.69
C ARG A 76 -15.48 15.70 4.67
N PHE A 77 -14.42 15.05 5.13
CA PHE A 77 -13.37 14.54 4.26
C PHE A 77 -12.77 13.22 4.73
N VAL A 78 -12.24 12.48 3.77
CA VAL A 78 -11.32 11.36 3.98
C VAL A 78 -9.97 11.76 3.39
N GLU A 79 -8.90 11.58 4.15
CA GLU A 79 -7.54 11.89 3.74
C GLU A 79 -6.63 10.71 4.04
N PHE A 80 -5.72 10.42 3.12
CA PHE A 80 -4.57 9.59 3.41
C PHE A 80 -3.33 10.48 3.32
N SER A 81 -2.46 10.42 4.32
CA SER A 81 -1.17 11.10 4.32
C SER A 81 -0.09 10.09 4.66
N GLY A 82 0.80 9.83 3.72
CA GLY A 82 1.77 8.76 3.85
C GLY A 82 2.85 8.80 2.78
N LYS A 83 3.49 7.64 2.64
CA LYS A 83 4.61 7.44 1.74
C LYS A 83 4.64 5.99 1.24
N VAL A 84 5.27 5.82 0.08
CA VAL A 84 5.42 4.55 -0.64
C VAL A 84 6.82 4.46 -1.22
N ASP A 85 7.27 3.26 -1.55
CA ASP A 85 8.51 3.07 -2.30
C ASP A 85 8.48 3.70 -3.71
N ASP A 86 9.66 3.81 -4.32
CA ASP A 86 9.80 4.29 -5.70
C ASP A 86 9.18 3.35 -6.74
N PHE A 87 9.11 2.06 -6.44
CA PHE A 87 8.57 1.01 -7.30
C PHE A 87 7.62 0.10 -6.48
N PRO A 88 6.54 -0.48 -7.04
CA PRO A 88 6.04 -0.34 -8.40
C PRO A 88 5.02 0.83 -8.48
N SER A 89 3.75 0.52 -8.83
CA SER A 89 2.64 1.47 -8.81
C SER A 89 1.84 1.33 -7.51
N PHE A 90 1.31 2.45 -7.03
CA PHE A 90 0.50 2.54 -5.81
C PHE A 90 -0.79 3.30 -6.07
N GLU A 91 -1.87 2.84 -5.46
CA GLU A 91 -3.17 3.47 -5.57
C GLU A 91 -4.00 3.34 -4.29
N ALA A 92 -4.81 4.36 -4.02
CA ALA A 92 -5.72 4.39 -2.88
C ALA A 92 -7.06 5.00 -3.29
N TYR A 93 -8.12 4.36 -2.81
CA TYR A 93 -9.50 4.75 -3.06
C TYR A 93 -10.32 4.65 -1.78
N VAL A 94 -11.45 5.34 -1.77
CA VAL A 94 -12.44 5.24 -0.70
C VAL A 94 -13.84 5.10 -1.26
N MET A 95 -14.66 4.30 -0.59
CA MET A 95 -16.11 4.29 -0.76
C MET A 95 -16.76 4.91 0.47
N ILE A 96 -17.73 5.81 0.26
CA ILE A 96 -18.39 6.58 1.30
C ILE A 96 -19.89 6.39 1.13
N ASP A 97 -20.56 5.90 2.17
CA ASP A 97 -22.01 5.61 2.18
C ASP A 97 -22.47 4.80 0.95
N GLY A 98 -21.68 3.79 0.58
CA GLY A 98 -21.95 2.91 -0.57
C GLY A 98 -21.69 3.53 -1.95
N LYS A 99 -21.14 4.74 -2.02
CA LYS A 99 -20.77 5.42 -3.27
C LYS A 99 -19.25 5.46 -3.47
N GLY A 100 -18.79 5.38 -4.72
CA GLY A 100 -17.37 5.36 -5.07
C GLY A 100 -17.09 4.35 -6.20
N PRO A 101 -15.81 3.97 -6.43
CA PRO A 101 -14.62 4.39 -5.67
C PRO A 101 -14.18 5.82 -5.99
N TYR A 102 -13.98 6.64 -4.96
CA TYR A 102 -13.35 7.96 -5.09
C TYR A 102 -11.84 7.81 -4.96
N LYS A 103 -11.11 8.33 -5.95
CA LYS A 103 -9.64 8.29 -5.96
C LYS A 103 -9.06 9.24 -4.90
N ILE A 104 -8.28 8.68 -3.97
CA ILE A 104 -7.44 9.46 -3.06
C ILE A 104 -6.15 9.83 -3.81
N LYS A 105 -5.44 8.82 -4.34
CA LYS A 105 -4.19 9.02 -5.10
C LYS A 105 -3.91 7.79 -5.96
N GLN A 106 -3.29 8.03 -7.11
CA GLN A 106 -2.64 7.01 -7.94
C GLN A 106 -1.26 7.52 -8.32
N LEU A 107 -0.32 6.61 -8.44
CA LEU A 107 1.07 6.92 -8.69
C LEU A 107 1.73 5.70 -9.34
N GLY A 108 2.29 5.87 -10.54
CA GLY A 108 3.13 4.84 -11.15
C GLY A 108 4.51 4.75 -10.49
N PRO A 109 5.37 3.83 -10.94
CA PRO A 109 6.77 3.81 -10.54
C PRO A 109 7.41 5.19 -10.78
N ALA A 110 8.37 5.55 -9.93
CA ALA A 110 9.10 6.80 -10.10
C ALA A 110 9.83 6.79 -11.44
N PRO A 111 9.99 7.95 -12.12
CA PRO A 111 10.77 8.01 -13.34
C PRO A 111 12.18 7.43 -13.14
N GLY A 112 12.51 6.38 -13.90
CA GLY A 112 13.80 5.69 -13.80
C GLY A 112 13.94 4.67 -12.67
N SER A 113 12.90 4.46 -11.85
CA SER A 113 12.88 3.36 -10.87
C SER A 113 12.60 2.02 -11.53
N ASP A 114 13.12 0.97 -10.91
CA ASP A 114 12.98 -0.41 -11.33
C ASP A 114 12.94 -1.33 -10.08
N PRO A 115 12.86 -2.67 -10.22
CA PRO A 115 12.83 -3.56 -9.05
C PRO A 115 14.04 -3.41 -8.10
N THR A 116 15.20 -2.92 -8.56
CA THR A 116 16.37 -2.67 -7.71
C THR A 116 16.17 -1.48 -6.77
N SER A 117 15.24 -0.57 -7.08
CA SER A 117 14.86 0.54 -6.21
C SER A 117 14.23 0.09 -4.88
N LEU A 118 13.79 -1.17 -4.78
CA LEU A 118 13.34 -1.77 -3.52
C LEU A 118 14.50 -2.10 -2.56
N ALA A 119 15.72 -2.32 -3.09
CA ALA A 119 16.87 -2.77 -2.30
C ALA A 119 17.60 -1.65 -1.55
N THR A 120 17.31 -0.38 -1.86
CA THR A 120 17.95 0.72 -1.17
C THR A 120 17.42 0.78 0.26
N TRP A 121 18.31 0.54 1.24
CA TRP A 121 18.05 0.53 2.70
C TRP A 121 17.39 1.80 3.28
N ASN A 122 17.11 2.79 2.44
CA ASN A 122 16.40 4.03 2.74
C ASN A 122 15.39 4.32 1.61
N GLY A 123 14.54 3.35 1.23
CA GLY A 123 13.51 3.52 0.19
C GLY A 123 13.01 4.96 0.20
N VAL A 124 13.24 5.68 -0.90
CA VAL A 124 12.93 7.11 -0.93
C VAL A 124 11.42 7.19 -0.79
N ASP A 125 11.01 7.56 0.41
CA ASP A 125 9.63 7.63 0.81
C ASP A 125 8.91 8.69 -0.05
N ARG A 126 8.35 8.27 -1.18
CA ARG A 126 7.63 9.17 -2.08
C ARG A 126 6.36 9.61 -1.39
N PRO A 127 6.12 10.92 -1.27
CA PRO A 127 4.87 11.41 -0.70
C PRO A 127 3.67 10.81 -1.45
N PHE A 128 2.84 10.11 -0.71
CA PHE A 128 1.62 9.50 -1.20
C PHE A 128 0.48 10.01 -0.32
N SER A 129 -0.08 11.14 -0.73
CA SER A 129 -1.16 11.80 -0.01
C SER A 129 -2.25 12.25 -0.95
N GLY A 130 -3.48 12.25 -0.45
CA GLY A 130 -4.66 12.69 -1.18
C GLY A 130 -5.87 12.83 -0.27
N ARG A 131 -6.86 13.58 -0.73
CA ARG A 131 -8.06 13.92 0.03
C ARG A 131 -9.30 13.89 -0.84
N VAL A 132 -10.37 13.32 -0.31
CA VAL A 132 -11.70 13.29 -0.89
C VAL A 132 -12.66 13.96 0.08
N SER A 133 -13.37 14.99 -0.37
CA SER A 133 -14.47 15.62 0.38
C SER A 133 -15.80 14.96 0.03
N PHE A 134 -16.73 14.93 0.98
CA PHE A 134 -18.04 14.28 0.82
C PHE A 134 -19.17 15.04 1.48
#